data_AF-A0A6B3GEV8-F1
#
_entry.id   AF-A0A6B3GEV8-F1
#
_cell.length_a   1.000
_cell.length_b   1.000
_cell.length_c   1.000
_cell.angle_alpha   90.00
_cell.angle_beta   90.00
_cell.angle_gamma   90.00
#
_symmetry.space_group_name_H-M   'P 1'
#
loop_
_entity.id
_entity.type
_entity.pdbx_description
1 polymer ?
#
loop_
_entity_poly.entity_id
_entity_poly.type
_entity_poly.pdbx_seq_one_letter_code
_entity_poly.pdbx_strand_id
1 'polypeptide(L)'
;MTNQRRALRAAAVVVAMAATAATASTFATAQAHDSSSGSGVSTVDRRDPAPAKGHVEHNLEGPFSEQQAEQREAALEQVLAGDKKVANRSGSKVVKLGDKKYVELGREKTDKIFTILLEFGDQVDDTTMFDPDGDGPKPPVKKFGGTPGPAHNKIAKPDPKKDNSTAWKSDYNQEHFQELYFGEGKGVHSLKTYYEKTSSGRYSVEG
;
A
#
# COMPACT_ATOMS: atom_id res chain seq x y z
N MET A 1 -17.94 -73.61 13.39
CA MET A 1 -16.76 -73.79 14.27
C MET A 1 -15.57 -73.38 13.42
N THR A 2 -14.83 -72.29 13.63
CA THR A 2 -14.32 -71.68 14.86
C THR A 2 -14.03 -70.19 14.62
N ASN A 3 -14.46 -69.35 15.58
CA ASN A 3 -14.10 -67.93 15.72
C ASN A 3 -12.60 -67.77 16.05
N GLN A 4 -11.94 -66.75 15.51
CA GLN A 4 -10.83 -66.09 16.22
C GLN A 4 -10.88 -64.57 16.06
N ARG A 5 -10.62 -63.92 17.19
CA ARG A 5 -10.95 -62.53 17.54
C ARG A 5 -9.78 -61.59 17.28
N ARG A 6 -10.12 -60.31 17.07
CA ARG A 6 -9.25 -59.14 16.94
C ARG A 6 -8.31 -58.96 18.13
N ALA A 7 -7.13 -58.39 17.86
CA ALA A 7 -6.37 -57.62 18.84
C ALA A 7 -5.84 -56.34 18.17
N LEU A 8 -6.42 -55.20 18.53
CA LEU A 8 -5.94 -53.86 18.21
C LEU A 8 -4.88 -53.49 19.25
N ARG A 9 -3.71 -53.03 18.80
CA ARG A 9 -2.68 -52.45 19.69
C ARG A 9 -2.88 -50.93 19.72
N ALA A 10 -3.26 -50.41 20.88
CA ALA A 10 -3.21 -48.99 21.20
C ALA A 10 -1.82 -48.65 21.73
N ALA A 11 -1.15 -47.66 21.14
CA ALA A 11 0.07 -47.08 21.68
C ALA A 11 -0.28 -45.73 22.30
N ALA A 12 -0.28 -45.67 23.63
CA ALA A 12 -0.35 -44.43 24.40
C ALA A 12 1.09 -43.96 24.66
N VAL A 13 1.45 -42.79 24.15
CA VAL A 13 2.72 -42.13 24.48
C VAL A 13 2.42 -41.05 25.51
N VAL A 14 2.84 -41.32 26.74
CA VAL A 14 2.90 -40.37 27.85
C VAL A 14 4.26 -39.69 27.78
N VAL A 15 4.31 -38.38 27.55
CA VAL A 15 5.53 -37.59 27.75
C VAL A 15 5.36 -36.79 29.03
N ALA A 16 6.19 -37.12 30.02
CA ALA A 16 6.27 -36.47 31.31
C ALA A 16 7.00 -35.11 31.19
N MET A 17 6.46 -34.11 31.89
CA MET A 17 7.13 -32.84 32.13
C MET A 17 8.36 -33.05 33.04
N ALA A 18 9.48 -32.42 32.69
CA ALA A 18 10.58 -32.15 33.59
C ALA A 18 10.80 -30.63 33.64
N ALA A 19 10.48 -30.04 34.78
CA ALA A 19 10.83 -28.66 35.11
C ALA A 19 12.25 -28.63 35.68
N THR A 20 13.12 -27.79 35.12
CA THR A 20 14.40 -27.41 35.73
C THR A 20 14.60 -25.91 35.64
N ALA A 21 14.91 -25.33 36.81
CA ALA A 21 14.99 -23.92 37.09
C ALA A 21 16.30 -23.26 36.60
N ALA A 22 16.15 -21.97 36.27
CA ALA A 22 17.08 -20.84 36.39
C ALA A 22 18.59 -21.08 36.27
N THR A 23 19.17 -20.53 35.20
CA THR A 23 20.49 -19.89 35.25
C THR A 23 20.40 -18.51 34.60
N ALA A 24 20.74 -17.49 35.38
CA ALA A 24 20.88 -16.11 34.94
C ALA A 24 22.24 -15.93 34.27
N SER A 25 22.25 -15.36 33.07
CA SER A 25 23.46 -14.79 32.47
C SER A 25 23.05 -13.57 31.64
N THR A 26 23.31 -12.41 32.22
CA THR A 26 23.20 -11.09 31.62
C THR A 26 24.23 -10.95 30.50
N PHE A 27 23.76 -10.90 29.25
CA PHE A 27 24.54 -10.33 28.15
C PHE A 27 23.80 -9.09 27.64
N ALA A 28 24.34 -7.94 28.01
CA ALA A 28 23.91 -6.63 27.58
C ALA A 28 24.29 -6.43 26.10
N THR A 29 23.32 -6.45 25.20
CA THR A 29 23.49 -5.83 23.88
C THR A 29 23.13 -4.35 24.01
N ALA A 30 24.18 -3.53 23.88
CA ALA A 30 24.23 -2.08 23.82
C ALA A 30 22.89 -1.34 23.61
N GLN A 31 22.46 -0.61 24.64
CA GLN A 31 21.63 0.56 24.43
C GLN A 31 22.52 1.67 23.87
N ALA A 32 22.19 2.17 22.69
CA ALA A 32 22.76 3.41 22.18
C ALA A 32 22.28 4.55 23.08
N HIS A 33 23.19 5.06 23.89
CA HIS A 33 23.02 6.20 24.77
C HIS A 33 22.93 7.46 23.91
N ASP A 34 21.70 7.93 23.68
CA ASP A 34 21.45 9.25 23.08
C ASP A 34 21.71 10.31 24.14
N SER A 35 22.87 10.96 24.04
CA SER A 35 23.15 12.22 24.74
C SER A 35 24.23 13.00 24.00
N SER A 36 23.80 13.81 23.04
CA SER A 36 24.48 15.08 22.78
C SER A 36 23.42 16.16 22.60
N SER A 37 23.32 16.99 23.63
CA SER A 37 22.58 18.24 23.66
C SER A 37 23.02 19.16 22.53
N GLY A 38 22.06 19.76 21.82
CA GLY A 38 22.33 20.86 20.90
C GLY A 38 21.22 21.11 19.87
N SER A 39 20.41 22.13 20.14
CA SER A 39 19.49 22.81 19.22
C SER A 39 18.27 22.04 18.69
N GLY A 40 17.15 22.24 19.40
CA GLY A 40 15.82 22.51 18.85
C GLY A 40 15.44 21.81 17.54
N VAL A 41 15.28 20.49 17.58
CA VAL A 41 14.49 19.78 16.57
C VAL A 41 13.10 19.61 17.14
N SER A 42 12.13 20.30 16.53
CA SER A 42 10.71 20.02 16.74
C SER A 42 10.49 18.54 16.44
N THR A 43 10.33 17.73 17.48
CA THR A 43 9.82 16.37 17.33
C THR A 43 8.45 16.52 16.68
N VAL A 44 8.35 16.20 15.39
CA VAL A 44 7.06 16.07 14.72
C VAL A 44 6.29 15.04 15.55
N ASP A 45 5.30 15.52 16.30
CA ASP A 45 4.35 14.71 17.05
C ASP A 45 3.52 13.95 16.01
N ARG A 46 4.09 12.85 15.50
CA ARG A 46 3.42 11.95 14.56
C ARG A 46 2.37 11.19 15.38
N ARG A 47 1.25 11.85 15.61
CA ARG A 47 0.03 11.23 16.12
C ARG A 47 -0.50 10.31 15.04
N ASP A 48 -0.02 9.08 15.05
CA ASP A 48 -0.78 7.99 14.46
C ASP A 48 -2.08 7.89 15.28
N PRO A 49 -3.27 8.04 14.67
CA PRO A 49 -4.54 7.86 15.36
C PRO A 49 -4.74 6.41 15.87
N ALA A 50 -3.87 5.47 15.51
CA ALA A 50 -3.91 4.10 16.03
C ALA A 50 -3.44 4.05 17.50
N PRO A 51 -4.26 3.56 18.45
CA PRO A 51 -3.86 3.40 19.84
C PRO A 51 -2.73 2.36 19.97
N ALA A 52 -1.62 2.74 20.61
CA ALA A 52 -0.45 1.88 20.86
C ALA A 52 -0.71 0.67 21.80
N LYS A 53 -1.95 0.46 22.25
CA LYS A 53 -2.33 -0.63 23.16
C LYS A 53 -3.52 -1.39 22.57
N GLY A 54 -3.22 -2.58 22.06
CA GLY A 54 -4.20 -3.49 21.48
C GLY A 54 -3.83 -3.81 20.03
N HIS A 55 -2.93 -4.78 19.86
CA HIS A 55 -2.73 -5.39 18.55
C HIS A 55 -4.02 -6.16 18.23
N VAL A 56 -4.99 -5.49 17.59
CA VAL A 56 -6.13 -6.19 17.03
C VAL A 56 -5.57 -7.00 15.88
N GLU A 57 -5.69 -8.32 15.96
CA GLU A 57 -5.27 -9.16 14.87
C GLU A 57 -6.06 -8.73 13.63
N HIS A 58 -5.35 -8.29 12.59
CA HIS A 58 -6.00 -7.77 11.38
C HIS A 58 -6.76 -8.87 10.63
N ASN A 59 -6.53 -10.13 10.99
CA ASN A 59 -7.23 -11.29 10.47
C ASN A 59 -8.26 -11.77 11.49
N LEU A 60 -9.46 -11.21 11.45
CA LEU A 60 -10.58 -11.64 12.29
C LEU A 60 -11.10 -12.99 11.79
N GLU A 61 -11.15 -13.99 12.67
CA GLU A 61 -11.69 -15.30 12.34
C GLU A 61 -13.21 -15.22 12.10
N GLY A 62 -13.62 -15.62 10.90
CA GLY A 62 -15.02 -15.81 10.54
C GLY A 62 -15.41 -17.28 10.60
N PRO A 63 -16.70 -17.60 10.43
CA PRO A 63 -17.23 -18.97 10.53
C PRO A 63 -16.65 -19.96 9.50
N PHE A 64 -15.97 -19.47 8.46
CA PHE A 64 -15.35 -20.30 7.42
C PHE A 64 -13.84 -20.09 7.28
N SER A 65 -13.20 -19.33 8.19
CA SER A 65 -11.77 -19.00 8.06
C SER A 65 -10.87 -20.23 8.08
N GLU A 66 -11.09 -21.17 9.01
CA GLU A 66 -10.32 -22.43 9.10
C GLU A 66 -10.48 -23.28 7.82
N GLN A 67 -11.71 -23.50 7.38
CA GLN A 67 -11.98 -24.28 6.17
C GLN A 67 -11.35 -23.67 4.91
N GLN A 68 -11.30 -22.34 4.81
CA GLN A 68 -10.63 -21.65 3.72
C GLN A 68 -9.10 -21.80 3.81
N ALA A 69 -8.53 -21.74 5.00
CA ALA A 69 -7.10 -21.93 5.23
C ALA A 69 -6.66 -23.35 4.85
N GLU A 70 -7.36 -24.38 5.32
CA GLU A 70 -7.08 -25.79 4.99
C GLU A 70 -7.18 -26.05 3.48
N GLN A 71 -8.22 -25.51 2.84
CA GLN A 71 -8.40 -25.65 1.40
C GLN A 71 -7.30 -24.95 0.61
N ARG A 72 -6.83 -23.80 1.09
CA ARG A 72 -5.71 -23.07 0.49
C ARG A 72 -4.40 -23.82 0.64
N GLU A 73 -4.15 -24.39 1.81
CA GLU A 73 -2.97 -25.23 2.07
C GLU A 73 -2.95 -26.46 1.16
N ALA A 74 -4.05 -27.23 1.11
CA ALA A 74 -4.17 -28.38 0.21
C ALA A 74 -4.03 -27.99 -1.28
N ALA A 75 -4.52 -26.82 -1.67
CA ALA A 75 -4.37 -26.31 -3.02
C ALA A 75 -2.91 -25.89 -3.33
N LEU A 76 -2.19 -25.30 -2.36
CA LEU A 76 -0.78 -24.97 -2.48
C LEU A 76 0.08 -26.23 -2.58
N GLU A 77 -0.16 -27.24 -1.74
CA GLU A 77 0.55 -28.51 -1.79
C GLU A 77 0.42 -29.19 -3.17
N GLN A 78 -0.79 -29.24 -3.72
CA GLN A 78 -1.04 -29.85 -5.05
C GLN A 78 -0.40 -29.05 -6.20
N VAL A 79 -0.25 -27.73 -6.06
CA VAL A 79 0.48 -26.91 -7.03
C VAL A 79 1.99 -27.12 -6.90
N LEU A 80 2.51 -27.16 -5.67
CA LEU A 80 3.93 -27.39 -5.40
C LEU A 80 4.36 -28.81 -5.82
N ALA A 81 3.49 -29.81 -5.64
CA ALA A 81 3.69 -31.16 -6.14
C ALA A 81 3.61 -31.28 -7.68
N GLY A 82 3.08 -30.25 -8.36
CA GLY A 82 2.90 -30.22 -9.81
C GLY A 82 1.64 -30.93 -10.32
N ASP A 83 0.81 -31.49 -9.43
CA ASP A 83 -0.42 -32.20 -9.75
C ASP A 83 -1.51 -31.28 -10.33
N LYS A 84 -1.48 -29.99 -9.96
CA LYS A 84 -2.46 -29.01 -10.41
C LYS A 84 -1.82 -27.71 -10.84
N LYS A 85 -2.40 -27.09 -11.87
CA LYS A 85 -1.98 -25.79 -12.39
C LYS A 85 -2.87 -24.68 -11.83
N VAL A 86 -2.25 -23.56 -11.50
CA VAL A 86 -2.94 -22.32 -11.17
C VAL A 86 -3.56 -21.76 -12.45
N ALA A 87 -4.85 -21.47 -12.42
CA ALA A 87 -5.56 -20.79 -13.50
C ALA A 87 -5.89 -19.36 -13.08
N ASN A 88 -5.86 -18.43 -14.04
CA ASN A 88 -6.27 -17.06 -13.79
C ASN A 88 -7.75 -16.92 -14.17
N ARG A 89 -8.58 -16.46 -13.22
CA ARG A 89 -10.03 -16.28 -13.43
C ARG A 89 -10.43 -14.92 -12.89
N SER A 90 -10.76 -13.99 -13.79
CA SER A 90 -11.26 -12.66 -13.46
C SER A 90 -10.40 -11.85 -12.48
N GLY A 91 -9.06 -11.90 -12.60
CA GLY A 91 -8.13 -11.22 -11.69
C GLY A 91 -7.77 -12.00 -10.42
N SER A 92 -8.21 -13.25 -10.32
CA SER A 92 -7.89 -14.14 -9.21
C SER A 92 -7.16 -15.38 -9.68
N LYS A 93 -6.07 -15.73 -8.99
CA LYS A 93 -5.35 -16.99 -9.16
C LYS A 93 -6.09 -18.09 -8.41
N VAL A 94 -6.67 -19.04 -9.13
CA VAL A 94 -7.48 -20.12 -8.59
C VAL A 94 -6.92 -21.50 -8.93
N VAL A 95 -7.15 -22.47 -8.05
CA VAL A 95 -6.85 -23.89 -8.28
C VAL A 95 -8.13 -24.71 -8.18
N LYS A 96 -8.35 -25.61 -9.13
CA LYS A 96 -9.51 -26.51 -9.13
C LYS A 96 -9.23 -27.71 -8.21
N LEU A 97 -9.71 -27.69 -6.97
CA LEU A 97 -9.56 -28.83 -6.05
C LEU A 97 -10.46 -30.02 -6.43
N GLY A 98 -11.61 -29.78 -7.04
CA GLY A 98 -12.54 -30.84 -7.47
C GLY A 98 -13.59 -30.30 -8.44
N ASP A 99 -14.57 -31.11 -8.81
CA ASP A 99 -15.63 -30.65 -9.70
C ASP A 99 -16.44 -29.54 -9.06
N LYS A 100 -16.40 -28.37 -9.72
CA LYS A 100 -16.97 -27.09 -9.25
C LYS A 100 -16.36 -26.52 -7.96
N LYS A 101 -15.30 -27.12 -7.41
CA LYS A 101 -14.58 -26.60 -6.23
C LYS A 101 -13.31 -25.89 -6.65
N TYR A 102 -13.28 -24.57 -6.47
CA TYR A 102 -12.14 -23.71 -6.76
C TYR A 102 -11.67 -23.02 -5.48
N VAL A 103 -10.36 -22.98 -5.28
CA VAL A 103 -9.75 -22.26 -4.16
C VAL A 103 -8.91 -21.12 -4.72
N GLU A 104 -9.10 -19.95 -4.14
CA GLU A 104 -8.37 -18.74 -4.49
C GLU A 104 -7.04 -18.72 -3.75
N LEU A 105 -5.94 -18.82 -4.50
CA LEU A 105 -4.59 -18.75 -3.94
C LEU A 105 -4.12 -17.31 -3.75
N GLY A 106 -4.65 -16.40 -4.57
CA GLY A 106 -4.39 -14.96 -4.48
C GLY A 106 -5.36 -14.14 -5.33
N ARG A 107 -5.67 -12.94 -4.84
CA ARG A 107 -6.27 -11.86 -5.62
C ARG A 107 -5.15 -10.99 -6.15
N GLU A 108 -5.10 -10.83 -7.46
CA GLU A 108 -4.23 -9.87 -8.15
C GLU A 108 -5.16 -8.88 -8.85
N LYS A 109 -5.42 -7.76 -8.18
CA LYS A 109 -6.26 -6.72 -8.76
C LYS A 109 -5.36 -5.66 -9.40
N THR A 110 -5.56 -5.45 -10.69
CA THR A 110 -4.93 -4.35 -11.43
C THR A 110 -6.02 -3.40 -11.91
N ASP A 111 -6.04 -2.19 -11.35
CA ASP A 111 -7.00 -1.16 -11.75
C ASP A 111 -6.39 -0.22 -12.80
N LYS A 112 -7.25 0.32 -13.68
CA LYS A 112 -6.84 1.30 -14.68
C LYS A 112 -7.08 2.72 -14.18
N ILE A 113 -6.05 3.56 -14.28
CA ILE A 113 -6.07 4.98 -13.94
C ILE A 113 -5.92 5.77 -15.23
N PHE A 114 -6.90 6.61 -15.53
CA PHE A 114 -6.83 7.56 -16.63
C PHE A 114 -6.35 8.91 -16.12
N THR A 115 -5.14 9.32 -16.50
CA THR A 115 -4.54 10.59 -16.10
C THR A 115 -4.67 11.61 -17.22
N ILE A 116 -5.22 12.79 -16.90
CA ILE A 116 -5.38 13.90 -17.84
C ILE A 116 -4.43 15.02 -17.44
N LEU A 117 -3.55 15.41 -18.36
CA LEU A 117 -2.69 16.58 -18.20
C LEU A 117 -3.39 17.77 -18.86
N LEU A 118 -3.64 18.82 -18.09
CA LEU A 118 -4.38 20.00 -18.52
C LEU A 118 -3.57 21.25 -18.20
N GLU A 119 -3.68 22.25 -19.07
CA GLU A 119 -3.18 23.60 -18.84
C GLU A 119 -4.28 24.63 -19.11
N PHE A 120 -4.15 25.80 -18.50
CA PHE A 120 -5.04 26.91 -18.78
C PHE A 120 -4.79 27.46 -20.18
N GLY A 121 -5.85 27.83 -20.88
CA GLY A 121 -5.75 28.64 -22.09
C GLY A 121 -5.34 30.09 -21.78
N ASP A 122 -5.21 30.87 -22.84
CA ASP A 122 -4.86 32.29 -22.80
C ASP A 122 -6.08 33.21 -22.64
N GLN A 123 -7.29 32.67 -22.73
CA GLN A 123 -8.53 33.44 -22.60
C GLN A 123 -8.83 33.79 -21.14
N VAL A 124 -8.99 35.08 -20.88
CA VAL A 124 -9.39 35.64 -19.57
C VAL A 124 -10.70 36.42 -19.72
N ASP A 125 -11.57 36.36 -18.70
CA ASP A 125 -12.81 37.13 -18.70
C ASP A 125 -12.53 38.59 -18.36
N ASP A 126 -12.39 39.40 -19.40
CA ASP A 126 -12.21 40.84 -19.31
C ASP A 126 -13.53 41.63 -19.40
N THR A 127 -14.66 40.94 -19.50
CA THR A 127 -15.98 41.54 -19.77
C THR A 127 -16.85 41.66 -18.54
N THR A 128 -16.71 40.73 -17.59
CA THR A 128 -17.47 40.79 -16.33
C THR A 128 -16.89 41.86 -15.43
N MET A 129 -17.64 42.95 -15.29
CA MET A 129 -17.31 44.07 -14.39
C MET A 129 -18.01 43.92 -13.04
N PHE A 130 -17.38 44.43 -12.00
CA PHE A 130 -17.90 44.55 -10.64
C PHE A 130 -17.71 45.98 -10.17
N ASP A 131 -18.79 46.56 -9.66
CA ASP A 131 -18.73 47.86 -9.01
C ASP A 131 -18.35 47.67 -7.53
N PRO A 132 -17.19 48.19 -7.08
CA PRO A 132 -16.74 48.01 -5.71
C PRO A 132 -17.52 48.84 -4.69
N ASP A 133 -18.25 49.89 -5.09
CA ASP A 133 -18.97 50.79 -4.19
C ASP A 133 -20.44 51.08 -4.55
N GLY A 134 -20.97 50.48 -5.62
CA GLY A 134 -22.39 50.58 -5.99
C GLY A 134 -22.69 51.89 -6.70
N ASP A 135 -23.61 52.72 -6.18
CA ASP A 135 -23.86 54.07 -6.73
C ASP A 135 -22.76 55.10 -6.35
N GLY A 136 -21.59 54.60 -5.92
CA GLY A 136 -20.45 55.42 -5.50
C GLY A 136 -19.68 56.04 -6.67
N PRO A 137 -18.68 56.89 -6.38
CA PRO A 137 -17.93 57.60 -7.42
C PRO A 137 -16.87 56.76 -8.13
N LYS A 138 -16.61 55.50 -7.73
CA LYS A 138 -15.54 54.71 -8.35
C LYS A 138 -16.03 54.05 -9.64
N PRO A 139 -15.17 53.95 -10.67
CA PRO A 139 -15.52 53.22 -11.87
C PRO A 139 -15.57 51.70 -11.61
N PRO A 140 -16.43 50.95 -12.33
CA PRO A 140 -16.45 49.49 -12.28
C PRO A 140 -15.09 48.88 -12.63
N VAL A 141 -14.70 47.83 -11.92
CA VAL A 141 -13.43 47.10 -12.11
C VAL A 141 -13.69 45.69 -12.62
N LYS A 142 -12.72 45.10 -13.34
CA LYS A 142 -12.82 43.71 -13.80
C LYS A 142 -12.99 42.76 -12.61
N LYS A 143 -13.98 41.87 -12.68
CA LYS A 143 -14.36 40.98 -11.57
C LYS A 143 -13.56 39.68 -11.53
N PHE A 144 -13.36 39.04 -12.69
CA PHE A 144 -12.73 37.71 -12.79
C PHE A 144 -11.54 37.66 -13.76
N GLY A 145 -11.23 38.76 -14.44
CA GLY A 145 -10.11 38.89 -15.37
C GLY A 145 -8.75 39.08 -14.67
N GLY A 146 -7.67 38.81 -15.40
CA GLY A 146 -6.31 38.88 -14.88
C GLY A 146 -5.26 38.49 -15.92
N THR A 147 -4.07 38.10 -15.47
CA THR A 147 -3.07 37.48 -16.35
C THR A 147 -3.44 36.00 -16.55
N PRO A 148 -3.35 35.45 -17.77
CA PRO A 148 -3.50 34.02 -17.99
C PRO A 148 -2.65 33.20 -17.03
N GLY A 149 -3.17 32.03 -16.62
CA GLY A 149 -2.46 31.13 -15.72
C GLY A 149 -1.11 30.71 -16.30
N PRO A 150 -0.11 30.41 -15.45
CA PRO A 150 1.16 29.89 -15.94
C PRO A 150 0.93 28.56 -16.66
N ALA A 151 1.50 28.43 -17.86
CA ALA A 151 1.58 27.15 -18.55
C ALA A 151 2.41 26.13 -17.75
N HIS A 152 2.38 24.86 -18.17
CA HIS A 152 3.28 23.86 -17.62
C HIS A 152 4.75 24.33 -17.73
N ASN A 153 5.62 23.85 -16.85
CA ASN A 153 7.05 24.22 -16.77
C ASN A 153 7.36 25.70 -16.50
N LYS A 154 6.41 26.48 -15.98
CA LYS A 154 6.66 27.88 -15.53
C LYS A 154 6.95 28.01 -14.03
N ILE A 155 6.95 26.90 -13.29
CA ILE A 155 7.33 26.89 -11.87
C ILE A 155 8.83 27.19 -11.76
N ALA A 156 9.18 28.28 -11.07
CA ALA A 156 10.56 28.67 -10.85
C ALA A 156 11.32 27.58 -10.07
N LYS A 157 12.57 27.32 -10.48
CA LYS A 157 13.43 26.37 -9.79
C LYS A 157 13.68 26.84 -8.35
N PRO A 158 13.44 25.99 -7.33
CA PRO A 158 13.67 26.35 -5.94
C PRO A 158 15.17 26.53 -5.64
N ASP A 159 15.49 27.43 -4.71
CA ASP A 159 16.83 27.57 -4.16
C ASP A 159 17.09 26.43 -3.16
N PRO A 160 18.02 25.50 -3.43
CA PRO A 160 18.25 24.33 -2.59
C PRO A 160 18.76 24.68 -1.18
N LYS A 161 19.24 25.89 -0.95
CA LYS A 161 19.63 26.36 0.40
C LYS A 161 18.44 26.74 1.27
N LYS A 162 17.28 27.01 0.65
CA LYS A 162 16.06 27.48 1.33
C LYS A 162 14.92 26.48 1.24
N ASP A 163 14.87 25.70 0.16
CA ASP A 163 13.83 24.73 -0.11
C ASP A 163 14.41 23.46 -0.74
N ASN A 164 14.43 22.40 0.07
CA ASN A 164 14.81 21.04 -0.32
C ASN A 164 13.62 20.07 -0.30
N SER A 165 12.40 20.60 -0.16
CA SER A 165 11.17 19.82 0.02
C SER A 165 10.27 19.86 -1.21
N THR A 166 10.36 20.90 -2.03
CA THR A 166 9.60 21.01 -3.27
C THR A 166 10.07 19.96 -4.27
N ALA A 167 9.14 19.09 -4.69
CA ALA A 167 9.34 18.12 -5.75
C ALA A 167 9.36 18.84 -7.12
N TRP A 168 10.47 19.49 -7.44
CA TRP A 168 10.66 20.26 -8.68
C TRP A 168 11.37 19.44 -9.77
N LYS A 169 10.86 19.49 -11.02
CA LYS A 169 11.52 18.98 -12.23
C LYS A 169 11.64 20.11 -13.28
N SER A 170 12.68 20.06 -14.11
CA SER A 170 12.87 21.03 -15.20
C SER A 170 11.83 20.89 -16.32
N ASP A 171 11.29 19.69 -16.50
CA ASP A 171 10.28 19.39 -17.50
C ASP A 171 9.25 18.38 -16.95
N TYR A 172 8.01 18.84 -16.79
CA TYR A 172 6.81 18.10 -16.43
C TYR A 172 6.05 17.70 -17.70
N ASN A 173 6.70 16.91 -18.54
CA ASN A 173 6.10 16.37 -19.76
C ASN A 173 5.29 15.10 -19.47
N GLN A 174 4.63 14.56 -20.50
CA GLN A 174 3.85 13.34 -20.40
C GLN A 174 4.68 12.13 -19.90
N GLU A 175 5.91 11.99 -20.38
CA GLU A 175 6.82 10.90 -20.00
C GLU A 175 7.10 10.94 -18.49
N HIS A 176 7.35 12.12 -17.91
CA HIS A 176 7.54 12.26 -16.48
C HIS A 176 6.36 11.72 -15.67
N PHE A 177 5.12 12.05 -16.05
CA PHE A 177 3.95 11.55 -15.35
C PHE A 177 3.72 10.06 -15.59
N GLN A 178 4.04 9.55 -16.78
CA GLN A 178 4.00 8.11 -17.06
C GLN A 178 4.98 7.34 -16.17
N GLU A 179 6.21 7.82 -16.01
CA GLU A 179 7.18 7.24 -15.09
C GLU A 179 6.74 7.36 -13.62
N LEU A 180 6.23 8.53 -13.22
CA LEU A 180 5.79 8.79 -11.85
C LEU A 180 4.61 7.89 -11.44
N TYR A 181 3.64 7.68 -12.33
CA TYR A 181 2.48 6.85 -12.03
C TYR A 181 2.73 5.37 -12.31
N PHE A 182 3.32 5.04 -13.46
CA PHE A 182 3.31 3.69 -14.02
C PHE A 182 4.71 3.12 -14.26
N GLY A 183 5.79 3.81 -13.86
CA GLY A 183 7.15 3.30 -13.98
C GLY A 183 7.32 1.95 -13.30
N GLU A 184 8.08 1.05 -13.93
CA GLU A 184 8.28 -0.34 -13.51
C GLU A 184 9.77 -0.66 -13.30
N GLY A 185 10.05 -1.69 -12.51
CA GLY A 185 11.40 -2.24 -12.34
C GLY A 185 11.97 -2.08 -10.93
N LYS A 186 13.10 -2.75 -10.69
CA LYS A 186 13.77 -2.72 -9.39
C LYS A 186 14.36 -1.34 -9.13
N GLY A 187 14.00 -0.76 -7.98
CA GLY A 187 14.51 0.56 -7.56
C GLY A 187 13.79 1.75 -8.20
N VAL A 188 12.74 1.52 -8.99
CA VAL A 188 11.86 2.59 -9.48
C VAL A 188 10.87 2.96 -8.38
N HIS A 189 10.66 4.26 -8.19
CA HIS A 189 9.70 4.81 -7.24
C HIS A 189 8.56 5.48 -8.01
N SER A 190 7.46 4.75 -8.13
CA SER A 190 6.24 5.13 -8.86
C SER A 190 5.01 4.79 -8.03
N LEU A 191 3.85 5.32 -8.41
CA LEU A 191 2.57 4.92 -7.79
C LEU A 191 2.35 3.40 -7.89
N LYS A 192 2.66 2.83 -9.06
CA LYS A 192 2.60 1.38 -9.31
C LYS A 192 3.47 0.58 -8.35
N THR A 193 4.77 0.86 -8.30
CA THR A 193 5.71 0.13 -7.44
C THR A 193 5.39 0.31 -5.95
N TYR A 194 4.85 1.46 -5.55
CA TYR A 194 4.36 1.68 -4.19
C TYR A 194 3.19 0.75 -3.85
N TYR A 195 2.17 0.66 -4.72
CA TYR A 195 1.03 -0.23 -4.50
C TYR A 195 1.41 -1.70 -4.55
N GLU A 196 2.29 -2.10 -5.46
CA GLU A 196 2.81 -3.47 -5.53
C GLU A 196 3.57 -3.84 -4.25
N LYS A 197 4.44 -2.94 -3.75
CA LYS A 197 5.20 -3.20 -2.52
C LYS A 197 4.29 -3.29 -1.30
N THR A 198 3.38 -2.33 -1.12
CA THR A 198 2.50 -2.26 0.05
C THR A 198 1.44 -3.37 0.07
N SER A 199 1.03 -3.86 -1.10
CA SER A 199 0.07 -4.96 -1.23
C SER A 199 0.72 -6.34 -1.30
N SER A 200 2.05 -6.44 -1.18
CA SER A 200 2.80 -7.69 -1.42
C SER A 200 2.49 -8.30 -2.80
N GLY A 201 2.35 -7.46 -3.82
CA GLY A 201 2.07 -7.82 -5.22
C GLY A 201 0.61 -8.16 -5.51
N ARG A 202 -0.30 -7.99 -4.54
CA ARG A 202 -1.73 -8.34 -4.70
C ARG A 202 -2.56 -7.24 -5.36
N TYR A 203 -2.02 -6.02 -5.40
CA TYR A 203 -2.64 -4.86 -6.03
C TYR A 203 -1.61 -4.12 -6.88
N SER A 204 -2.01 -3.76 -8.09
CA SER A 204 -1.21 -2.93 -9.00
C SER A 204 -2.13 -1.96 -9.74
N VAL A 205 -1.54 -1.03 -10.47
CA VAL A 205 -2.24 -0.04 -11.29
C VAL A 205 -1.62 0.05 -12.68
N GLU A 206 -2.44 0.35 -13.66
CA GLU A 206 -2.07 0.58 -15.06
C GLU A 206 -2.71 1.87 -15.57
N GLY A 207 -2.17 2.49 -16.62
CA GLY A 207 -2.74 3.69 -17.23
C GLY A 207 -2.36 3.85 -18.69
#